data_AF-A0A969TEJ0-F1
#
_entry.id   AF-A0A969TEJ0-F1
#
_cell.length_a   1.000
_cell.length_b   1.000
_cell.length_c   1.000
_cell.angle_alpha   90.00
_cell.angle_beta   90.00
_cell.angle_gamma   90.00
#
_symmetry.space_group_name_H-M   'P 1'
#
loop_
_entity.id
_entity.type
_entity.pdbx_description
1 polymer ?
#
loop_
_entity_poly.entity_id
_entity_poly.type
_entity_poly.pdbx_seq_one_letter_code
_entity_poly.pdbx_strand_id
1 'polypeptide(L)'
;MGNQKVQPIDNNSPVALIAGTQDGLVAIDDIKETYDQLEDSPKSFISISGANHYSITDTNSSFSIPEIDEPTLEQDLGTELIAQNTVSFLQNNVLNDTNNRDIKTFTDVDSANLIDITGLDAQSINFTVNSEAGFNNTVGFYPITSNGSVTDPISGSLILPGQDGYKEAALANSLDITLATDNNQTKEFSTELPGDSIYAPFIVVNGELANASNRDVFFAYQIANSDGIEHIRNLGDNNLGFEDLLNGGDLDFNDVLIEFDFV
;
A
#
# COMPACT_ATOMS: atom_id res chain seq x y z
N MET A 1 -36.67 14.63 17.59
CA MET A 1 -36.83 13.16 17.66
C MET A 1 -35.60 12.65 18.39
N GLY A 2 -35.77 11.88 19.47
CA GLY A 2 -34.65 11.52 20.36
C GLY A 2 -33.65 10.64 19.63
N ASN A 3 -32.35 10.87 19.86
CA ASN A 3 -31.27 9.95 19.49
C ASN A 3 -31.59 8.59 20.12
N GLN A 4 -32.17 7.66 19.36
CA GLN A 4 -32.09 6.27 19.74
C GLN A 4 -30.62 5.88 19.61
N LYS A 5 -29.98 5.68 20.76
CA LYS A 5 -28.65 5.10 20.84
C LYS A 5 -28.78 3.71 20.21
N VAL A 6 -28.17 3.52 19.04
CA VAL A 6 -28.16 2.22 18.37
C VAL A 6 -27.58 1.21 19.35
N GLN A 7 -28.25 0.07 19.50
CA GLN A 7 -27.85 -0.93 20.48
C GLN A 7 -26.55 -1.59 20.01
N PRO A 8 -25.58 -1.83 20.91
CA PRO A 8 -24.40 -2.61 20.55
C PRO A 8 -24.76 -4.02 20.05
N ILE A 9 -23.91 -4.57 19.21
CA ILE A 9 -24.01 -5.93 18.67
C ILE A 9 -23.03 -6.81 19.46
N ASP A 10 -23.58 -7.71 20.27
CA ASP A 10 -22.81 -8.76 20.98
C ASP A 10 -22.23 -9.74 19.95
N ASN A 11 -20.89 -9.79 19.86
CA ASN A 11 -20.16 -10.71 19.00
C ASN A 11 -19.27 -11.66 19.80
N ASN A 12 -19.79 -12.86 20.07
CA ASN A 12 -19.10 -13.93 20.80
C ASN A 12 -17.99 -14.65 20.00
N SER A 13 -17.53 -14.08 18.88
CA SER A 13 -16.51 -14.66 18.01
C SER A 13 -15.72 -13.55 17.31
N PRO A 14 -14.49 -13.82 16.84
CA PRO A 14 -13.77 -12.94 15.94
C PRO A 14 -14.62 -12.57 14.71
N VAL A 15 -14.74 -11.27 14.41
CA VAL A 15 -15.51 -10.78 13.25
C VAL A 15 -14.65 -9.89 12.35
N ALA A 16 -14.62 -10.18 11.05
CA ALA A 16 -14.14 -9.26 10.03
C ALA A 16 -15.32 -8.82 9.15
N LEU A 17 -15.48 -7.51 8.96
CA LEU A 17 -16.40 -6.95 7.98
C LEU A 17 -15.59 -6.45 6.78
N ILE A 18 -16.00 -6.83 5.58
CA ILE A 18 -15.32 -6.48 4.32
C ILE A 18 -16.29 -5.65 3.47
N ALA A 19 -15.82 -4.52 2.96
CA ALA A 19 -16.63 -3.57 2.20
C ALA A 19 -15.87 -3.06 0.98
N GLY A 20 -16.56 -2.88 -0.15
CA GLY A 20 -16.02 -2.15 -1.30
C GLY A 20 -16.25 -0.65 -1.16
N THR A 21 -15.29 0.19 -1.58
CA THR A 21 -15.47 1.66 -1.52
C THR A 21 -16.40 2.20 -2.61
N GLN A 22 -16.76 1.37 -3.58
CA GLN A 22 -17.57 1.73 -4.74
C GLN A 22 -18.81 0.85 -4.84
N ASP A 23 -19.21 0.20 -3.74
CA ASP A 23 -20.45 -0.57 -3.66
C ASP A 23 -21.65 0.39 -3.69
N GLY A 24 -22.35 0.41 -4.82
CA GLY A 24 -23.52 1.26 -5.05
C GLY A 24 -24.82 0.64 -4.51
N LEU A 25 -24.76 -0.61 -4.04
CA LEU A 25 -25.90 -1.33 -3.48
C LEU A 25 -25.90 -1.31 -1.94
N VAL A 26 -24.73 -1.33 -1.32
CA VAL A 26 -24.52 -1.28 0.13
C VAL A 26 -23.48 -0.20 0.44
N ALA A 27 -23.90 0.89 1.08
CA ALA A 27 -22.99 1.97 1.42
C ALA A 27 -21.97 1.51 2.46
N ILE A 28 -20.69 1.86 2.24
CA ILE A 28 -19.60 1.54 3.15
C ILE A 28 -19.82 2.09 4.57
N ASP A 29 -20.49 3.24 4.68
CA ASP A 29 -20.83 3.87 5.96
C ASP A 29 -21.78 3.00 6.80
N ASP A 30 -22.71 2.27 6.18
CA ASP A 30 -23.63 1.36 6.89
C ASP A 30 -22.86 0.16 7.48
N ILE A 31 -21.86 -0.34 6.75
CA ILE A 31 -21.00 -1.43 7.21
C ILE A 31 -20.07 -0.92 8.33
N LYS A 32 -19.56 0.30 8.21
CA LYS A 32 -18.76 0.96 9.24
C LYS A 32 -19.58 1.18 10.52
N GLU A 33 -20.83 1.60 10.40
CA GLU A 33 -21.73 1.73 11.54
C GLU A 33 -21.96 0.37 12.23
N THR A 34 -22.10 -0.70 11.45
CA THR A 34 -22.18 -2.07 11.97
C THR A 34 -20.90 -2.47 12.69
N TYR A 35 -19.73 -2.17 12.13
CA TYR A 35 -18.42 -2.43 12.75
C TYR A 35 -18.27 -1.70 14.10
N ASP A 36 -18.68 -0.44 14.15
CA ASP A 36 -18.62 0.38 15.35
C ASP A 36 -19.55 -0.13 16.46
N GLN A 37 -20.64 -0.83 16.09
CA GLN A 37 -21.56 -1.46 17.04
C GLN A 37 -21.05 -2.78 17.63
N LEU A 38 -20.12 -3.49 16.97
CA LEU A 38 -19.55 -4.73 17.51
C LEU A 38 -18.86 -4.47 18.85
N GLU A 39 -19.24 -5.18 19.91
CA GLU A 39 -18.72 -4.95 21.26
C GLU A 39 -17.32 -5.53 21.48
N ASP A 40 -17.08 -6.75 21.00
CA ASP A 40 -15.95 -7.55 21.42
C ASP A 40 -14.86 -7.65 20.35
N SER A 41 -13.61 -7.72 20.83
CA SER A 41 -12.44 -8.05 20.02
C SER A 41 -12.17 -9.57 20.04
N PRO A 42 -11.48 -10.11 19.02
CA PRO A 42 -10.89 -9.39 17.88
C PRO A 42 -11.90 -9.08 16.78
N LYS A 43 -11.83 -7.85 16.26
CA LYS A 43 -12.62 -7.42 15.11
C LYS A 43 -11.80 -6.61 14.10
N SER A 44 -12.16 -6.70 12.83
CA SER A 44 -11.51 -5.95 11.74
C SER A 44 -12.54 -5.37 10.78
N PHE A 45 -12.25 -4.18 10.25
CA PHE A 45 -12.96 -3.59 9.14
C PHE A 45 -11.99 -3.48 7.97
N ILE A 46 -12.34 -4.07 6.83
CA ILE A 46 -11.49 -4.22 5.67
C ILE A 46 -12.18 -3.53 4.50
N SER A 47 -11.55 -2.48 3.98
CA SER A 47 -12.06 -1.70 2.87
C SER A 47 -11.29 -2.03 1.60
N ILE A 48 -11.98 -2.47 0.55
CA ILE A 48 -11.40 -2.78 -0.75
C ILE A 48 -11.64 -1.59 -1.68
N SER A 49 -10.59 -0.81 -1.91
CA SER A 49 -10.66 0.39 -2.75
C SER A 49 -11.01 0.03 -4.20
N GLY A 50 -11.96 0.75 -4.79
CA GLY A 50 -12.42 0.55 -6.16
C GLY A 50 -13.30 -0.69 -6.40
N ALA A 51 -13.55 -1.49 -5.36
CA ALA A 51 -14.48 -2.61 -5.45
C ALA A 51 -15.93 -2.12 -5.33
N ASN A 52 -16.77 -2.54 -6.26
CA ASN A 52 -18.22 -2.41 -6.15
C ASN A 52 -18.84 -3.69 -5.55
N HIS A 53 -20.17 -3.77 -5.51
CA HIS A 53 -20.88 -4.93 -4.96
C HIS A 53 -20.48 -6.26 -5.60
N TYR A 54 -20.12 -6.24 -6.89
CA TYR A 54 -19.75 -7.45 -7.61
C TYR A 54 -18.25 -7.74 -7.55
N SER A 55 -17.40 -6.73 -7.38
CA SER A 55 -15.96 -6.92 -7.15
C SER A 55 -15.65 -7.68 -5.85
N ILE A 56 -16.59 -7.69 -4.88
CA ILE A 56 -16.45 -8.45 -3.62
C ILE A 56 -17.02 -9.88 -3.68
N THR A 57 -17.69 -10.23 -4.79
CA THR A 57 -18.34 -11.53 -4.99
C THR A 57 -17.79 -12.25 -6.21
N ASP A 58 -17.78 -13.59 -6.19
CA ASP A 58 -17.25 -14.41 -7.29
C ASP A 58 -18.24 -14.57 -8.48
N THR A 59 -19.50 -14.15 -8.29
CA THR A 59 -20.56 -14.29 -9.30
C THR A 59 -21.47 -13.07 -9.31
N ASN A 60 -21.68 -12.50 -10.50
CA ASN A 60 -22.69 -11.47 -10.70
C ASN A 60 -24.09 -12.10 -10.50
N SER A 61 -24.72 -11.79 -9.37
CA SER A 61 -26.05 -12.33 -9.07
C SER A 61 -27.07 -11.72 -10.05
N SER A 62 -27.89 -12.57 -10.67
CA SER A 62 -28.96 -12.14 -11.59
C SER A 62 -30.19 -11.52 -10.88
N PHE A 63 -30.08 -11.11 -9.62
CA PHE A 63 -31.20 -10.60 -8.82
C PHE A 63 -31.38 -9.08 -8.95
N SER A 64 -32.35 -8.69 -9.78
CA SER A 64 -33.26 -7.51 -9.77
C SER A 64 -32.75 -6.07 -9.54
N ILE A 65 -31.62 -5.83 -8.89
CA ILE A 65 -31.05 -4.49 -8.68
C ILE A 65 -29.69 -4.47 -9.37
N PRO A 66 -29.57 -3.79 -10.52
CA PRO A 66 -28.28 -3.58 -11.15
C PRO A 66 -27.37 -2.79 -10.23
N GLU A 67 -26.13 -3.24 -10.02
CA GLU A 67 -25.05 -2.35 -9.63
C GLU A 67 -24.83 -1.34 -10.76
N ILE A 68 -24.86 -0.05 -10.42
CA ILE A 68 -24.75 1.05 -11.38
C ILE A 68 -23.37 1.68 -11.29
N ASP A 69 -22.70 1.54 -10.14
CA ASP A 69 -21.37 2.07 -9.94
C ASP A 69 -20.34 1.10 -10.54
N GLU A 70 -19.69 1.56 -11.60
CA GLU A 70 -18.63 0.82 -12.26
C GLU A 70 -17.43 0.67 -11.32
N PRO A 71 -16.89 -0.54 -11.14
CA PRO A 71 -15.74 -0.72 -10.28
C PRO A 71 -14.49 -0.16 -10.97
N THR A 72 -13.61 0.48 -10.20
CA THR A 72 -12.25 0.83 -10.66
C THR A 72 -11.25 -0.28 -10.35
N LEU A 73 -11.67 -1.34 -9.66
CA LEU A 73 -10.86 -2.52 -9.34
C LEU A 73 -11.34 -3.73 -10.14
N GLU A 74 -10.39 -4.40 -10.81
CA GLU A 74 -10.63 -5.68 -11.48
C GLU A 74 -11.13 -6.75 -10.50
N GLN A 75 -12.15 -7.52 -10.90
CA GLN A 75 -12.84 -8.46 -10.01
C GLN A 75 -11.92 -9.59 -9.49
N ASP A 76 -11.03 -10.10 -10.34
CA ASP A 76 -10.07 -11.14 -9.95
C ASP A 76 -9.11 -10.62 -8.86
N LEU A 77 -8.69 -9.36 -8.97
CA LEU A 77 -7.84 -8.70 -7.98
C LEU A 77 -8.61 -8.41 -6.69
N GLY A 78 -9.85 -7.94 -6.78
CA GLY A 78 -10.74 -7.79 -5.61
C GLY A 78 -10.89 -9.10 -4.84
N THR A 79 -11.15 -10.20 -5.55
CA THR A 79 -11.27 -11.55 -4.97
C THR A 79 -9.99 -11.99 -4.28
N GLU A 80 -8.83 -11.74 -4.90
CA GLU A 80 -7.54 -12.05 -4.30
C GLU A 80 -7.29 -11.25 -3.01
N LEU A 81 -7.51 -9.93 -3.03
CA LEU A 81 -7.34 -9.07 -1.85
C LEU A 81 -8.22 -9.52 -0.68
N ILE A 82 -9.47 -9.90 -0.95
CA ILE A 82 -10.41 -10.42 0.05
C ILE A 82 -9.91 -11.74 0.63
N ALA A 83 -9.46 -12.65 -0.23
CA ALA A 83 -8.95 -13.95 0.21
C ALA A 83 -7.72 -13.79 1.11
N GLN A 84 -6.76 -12.95 0.70
CA GLN A 84 -5.55 -12.68 1.48
C GLN A 84 -5.88 -12.06 2.84
N ASN A 85 -6.72 -11.01 2.87
CA ASN A 85 -7.18 -10.36 4.10
C ASN A 85 -7.92 -11.32 5.04
N THR A 86 -8.72 -12.22 4.48
CA THR A 86 -9.42 -13.27 5.24
C THR A 86 -8.44 -14.23 5.88
N VAL A 87 -7.42 -14.70 5.15
CA VAL A 87 -6.41 -15.60 5.68
C VAL A 87 -5.64 -14.94 6.82
N SER A 88 -5.20 -13.69 6.63
CA SER A 88 -4.50 -12.93 7.66
C SER A 88 -5.33 -12.76 8.94
N PHE A 89 -6.62 -12.42 8.79
CA PHE A 89 -7.53 -12.31 9.93
C PHE A 89 -7.64 -13.63 10.70
N LEU A 90 -7.82 -14.75 9.98
CA LEU A 90 -7.94 -16.08 10.60
C LEU A 90 -6.67 -16.50 11.33
N GLN A 91 -5.50 -16.27 10.75
CA GLN A 91 -4.25 -16.66 11.39
C GLN A 91 -3.99 -15.88 12.68
N ASN A 92 -4.18 -14.56 12.61
CA ASN A 92 -3.91 -13.66 13.73
C ASN A 92 -4.91 -13.80 14.88
N ASN A 93 -6.18 -14.09 14.56
CA ASN A 93 -7.27 -13.97 15.52
C ASN A 93 -7.97 -15.28 15.88
N VAL A 94 -7.76 -16.35 15.10
CA VAL A 94 -8.44 -17.64 15.30
C VAL A 94 -7.43 -18.75 15.56
N LEU A 95 -6.34 -18.83 14.80
CA LEU A 95 -5.43 -19.98 14.85
C LEU A 95 -4.32 -19.87 15.91
N ASN A 96 -4.09 -18.69 16.50
CA ASN A 96 -3.01 -18.45 17.48
C ASN A 96 -1.63 -18.99 17.02
N ASP A 97 -1.40 -19.03 15.71
CA ASP A 97 -0.18 -19.58 15.13
C ASP A 97 0.86 -18.47 15.00
N THR A 98 1.65 -18.29 16.06
CA THR A 98 2.77 -17.33 16.07
C THR A 98 3.96 -17.77 15.21
N ASN A 99 3.95 -19.01 14.68
CA ASN A 99 5.06 -19.63 13.97
C ASN A 99 4.86 -19.70 12.46
N ASN A 100 3.68 -19.33 11.96
CA ASN A 100 3.35 -19.23 10.54
C ASN A 100 3.19 -17.76 10.13
N ARG A 101 4.22 -16.95 10.44
CA ARG A 101 4.37 -15.57 9.96
C ARG A 101 4.73 -15.47 8.47
N ASP A 102 4.79 -16.60 7.77
CA ASP A 102 5.08 -16.67 6.32
C ASP A 102 3.81 -16.58 5.45
N ILE A 103 2.66 -16.26 6.04
CA ILE A 103 1.52 -15.77 5.27
C ILE A 103 1.43 -14.26 5.47
N LYS A 104 1.88 -13.56 4.42
CA LYS A 104 1.79 -12.11 4.25
C LYS A 104 0.42 -11.62 4.71
N THR A 105 0.42 -10.84 5.78
CA THR A 105 -0.63 -9.88 6.06
C THR A 105 -0.72 -8.91 4.88
N PHE A 106 -1.72 -9.07 4.01
CA PHE A 106 -2.15 -8.02 3.06
C PHE A 106 -3.34 -7.22 3.64
N THR A 107 -3.41 -7.12 4.96
CA THR A 107 -4.01 -5.93 5.60
C THR A 107 -3.02 -4.80 5.35
N ASP A 108 -3.34 -3.91 4.41
CA ASP A 108 -2.41 -3.04 3.70
C ASP A 108 -1.34 -3.84 2.93
N VAL A 109 -1.48 -3.99 1.61
CA VAL A 109 -0.33 -3.46 0.84
C VAL A 109 -0.30 -2.01 1.25
N ASP A 110 0.69 -1.64 2.06
CA ASP A 110 1.38 -0.34 2.04
C ASP A 110 2.08 -0.01 3.35
N SER A 111 1.53 -0.20 4.54
CA SER A 111 2.23 0.25 5.77
C SER A 111 3.63 -0.37 6.02
N ALA A 112 3.98 -1.51 5.38
CA ALA A 112 5.31 -2.12 5.53
C ALA A 112 6.38 -1.48 4.60
N ASN A 113 6.02 -1.06 3.38
CA ASN A 113 7.00 -0.50 2.44
C ASN A 113 7.27 1.00 2.68
N LEU A 114 6.67 1.58 3.71
CA LEU A 114 6.62 3.02 3.95
C LEU A 114 7.45 3.43 5.16
N ILE A 115 7.77 4.71 5.21
CA ILE A 115 8.28 5.37 6.40
C ILE A 115 7.15 6.24 6.94
N ASP A 116 6.50 5.79 8.01
CA ASP A 116 5.43 6.51 8.69
C ASP A 116 5.98 7.25 9.92
N ILE A 117 5.94 8.59 9.87
CA ILE A 117 6.29 9.47 10.98
C ILE A 117 5.12 10.39 11.36
N THR A 118 3.89 9.92 11.13
CA THR A 118 2.65 10.59 11.54
C THR A 118 2.65 10.84 13.05
N GLY A 119 2.30 12.07 13.46
CA GLY A 119 2.32 12.46 14.87
C GLY A 119 3.71 12.61 15.51
N LEU A 120 4.79 12.47 14.74
CA LEU A 120 6.16 12.78 15.17
C LEU A 120 6.60 14.14 14.61
N ASP A 121 7.53 14.79 15.32
CA ASP A 121 8.28 15.91 14.77
C ASP A 121 9.22 15.43 13.64
N ALA A 122 9.87 16.36 12.93
CA ALA A 122 10.85 16.02 11.91
C ALA A 122 11.91 15.03 12.45
N GLN A 123 12.23 14.01 11.65
CA GLN A 123 13.13 12.93 12.03
C GLN A 123 14.38 12.93 11.15
N SER A 124 15.56 12.83 11.78
CA SER A 124 16.80 12.52 11.05
C SER A 124 16.85 11.03 10.76
N ILE A 125 17.15 10.67 9.53
CA ILE A 125 17.21 9.27 9.07
C ILE A 125 18.51 9.02 8.31
N ASN A 126 19.12 7.86 8.58
CA ASN A 126 20.23 7.34 7.82
C ASN A 126 19.74 6.19 6.95
N PHE A 127 20.22 6.14 5.71
CA PHE A 127 19.99 5.05 4.76
C PHE A 127 21.31 4.37 4.43
N THR A 128 21.35 3.05 4.53
CA THR A 128 22.43 2.21 4.01
C THR A 128 21.93 1.51 2.76
N VAL A 129 22.58 1.79 1.62
CA VAL A 129 22.17 1.31 0.30
C VAL A 129 23.18 0.31 -0.21
N ASN A 130 22.73 -0.87 -0.61
CA ASN A 130 23.50 -1.88 -1.33
C ASN A 130 22.81 -2.18 -2.67
N SER A 131 23.57 -2.59 -3.69
CA SER A 131 23.01 -2.99 -4.99
C SER A 131 23.78 -4.16 -5.56
N GLU A 132 23.06 -5.19 -6.02
CA GLU A 132 23.59 -6.30 -6.80
C GLU A 132 23.17 -6.24 -8.29
N ALA A 133 22.39 -5.22 -8.64
CA ALA A 133 21.80 -5.00 -9.97
C ALA A 133 22.79 -4.83 -11.12
N GLY A 134 22.39 -5.29 -12.31
CA GLY A 134 23.06 -4.95 -13.56
C GLY A 134 22.85 -3.50 -14.01
N PHE A 135 21.76 -2.85 -13.56
CA PHE A 135 21.44 -1.47 -13.88
C PHE A 135 21.94 -0.48 -12.84
N ASN A 136 22.11 0.78 -13.27
CA ASN A 136 22.41 1.90 -12.37
C ASN A 136 21.09 2.52 -11.89
N ASN A 137 20.57 2.00 -10.79
CA ASN A 137 19.27 2.41 -10.27
C ASN A 137 19.39 3.60 -9.31
N THR A 138 18.34 4.42 -9.27
CA THR A 138 18.20 5.48 -8.26
C THR A 138 16.91 5.27 -7.49
N VAL A 139 16.99 5.20 -6.17
CA VAL A 139 15.83 5.16 -5.28
C VAL A 139 15.54 6.54 -4.71
N GLY A 140 14.27 6.90 -4.62
CA GLY A 140 13.80 8.12 -3.97
C GLY A 140 12.57 7.86 -3.10
N PHE A 141 12.14 8.90 -2.39
CA PHE A 141 10.96 8.88 -1.52
C PHE A 141 10.07 10.09 -1.80
N TYR A 142 8.76 9.95 -1.63
CA TYR A 142 7.78 11.03 -1.79
C TYR A 142 6.67 10.91 -0.72
N PRO A 143 6.08 12.04 -0.30
CA PRO A 143 4.99 12.02 0.67
C PRO A 143 3.69 11.50 0.05
N ILE A 144 2.95 10.74 0.84
CA ILE A 144 1.62 10.23 0.51
C ILE A 144 0.66 10.49 1.67
N THR A 145 -0.63 10.43 1.35
CA THR A 145 -1.69 10.36 2.37
C THR A 145 -1.88 8.93 2.86
N SER A 146 -2.69 8.72 3.90
CA SER A 146 -2.93 7.40 4.51
C SER A 146 -3.55 6.36 3.59
N ASN A 147 -4.06 6.74 2.41
CA ASN A 147 -4.58 5.81 1.40
C ASN A 147 -3.66 5.71 0.17
N GLY A 148 -2.41 6.17 0.29
CA GLY A 148 -1.43 6.18 -0.80
C GLY A 148 -1.57 7.31 -1.81
N SER A 149 -2.55 8.22 -1.67
CA SER A 149 -2.70 9.29 -2.65
C SER A 149 -1.54 10.27 -2.60
N VAL A 150 -1.10 10.72 -3.78
CA VAL A 150 -0.16 11.83 -3.93
C VAL A 150 -0.92 13.09 -4.33
N THR A 151 -0.50 14.24 -3.81
CA THR A 151 -1.06 15.53 -4.23
C THR A 151 -0.42 15.98 -5.55
N ASP A 152 -1.22 16.18 -6.60
CA ASP A 152 -0.75 16.81 -7.83
C ASP A 152 -0.31 18.26 -7.54
N PRO A 153 0.97 18.62 -7.75
CA PRO A 153 1.48 19.95 -7.43
C PRO A 153 0.91 21.05 -8.33
N ILE A 154 0.29 20.70 -9.45
CA ILE A 154 -0.32 21.66 -10.38
C ILE A 154 -1.78 21.92 -10.01
N SER A 155 -2.59 20.87 -9.89
CA SER A 155 -4.03 21.01 -9.63
C SER A 155 -4.41 21.02 -8.15
N GLY A 156 -3.56 20.47 -7.28
CA GLY A 156 -3.86 20.21 -5.87
C GLY A 156 -4.77 19.00 -5.63
N SER A 157 -5.09 18.23 -6.68
CA SER A 157 -5.94 17.03 -6.56
C SER A 157 -5.17 15.87 -5.94
N LEU A 158 -5.87 15.01 -5.20
CA LEU A 158 -5.31 13.74 -4.73
C LEU A 158 -5.43 12.69 -5.83
N ILE A 159 -4.33 12.04 -6.18
CA ILE A 159 -4.25 10.99 -7.19
C ILE A 159 -3.92 9.69 -6.47
N LEU A 160 -4.80 8.71 -6.59
CA LEU A 160 -4.61 7.37 -6.01
C LEU A 160 -3.59 6.56 -6.84
N PRO A 161 -2.88 5.63 -6.20
CA PRO A 161 -2.09 4.63 -6.89
C PRO A 161 -2.88 3.95 -8.02
N GLY A 162 -2.26 3.84 -9.20
CA GLY A 162 -2.87 3.28 -10.41
C GLY A 162 -3.74 4.24 -11.23
N GLN A 163 -4.00 5.46 -10.75
CA GLN A 163 -4.65 6.49 -11.56
C GLN A 163 -3.66 7.17 -12.51
N ASP A 164 -4.17 7.62 -13.66
CA ASP A 164 -3.42 8.45 -14.60
C ASP A 164 -2.84 9.68 -13.88
N GLY A 165 -1.54 9.93 -14.06
CA GLY A 165 -0.84 11.05 -13.42
C GLY A 165 -0.16 10.71 -12.10
N TYR A 166 -0.33 9.49 -11.55
CA TYR A 166 0.28 9.10 -10.28
C TYR A 166 1.81 9.16 -10.34
N LYS A 167 2.42 8.62 -11.42
CA LYS A 167 3.87 8.67 -11.63
C LYS A 167 4.40 10.10 -11.67
N GLU A 168 3.73 10.97 -12.42
CA GLU A 168 4.12 12.36 -12.57
C GLU A 168 4.03 13.11 -11.24
N ALA A 169 2.95 12.90 -10.49
CA ALA A 169 2.76 13.51 -9.18
C ALA A 169 3.79 13.00 -8.16
N ALA A 170 4.06 11.69 -8.13
CA ALA A 170 5.06 11.10 -7.23
C ALA A 170 6.47 11.65 -7.50
N LEU A 171 6.90 11.67 -8.77
CA LEU A 171 8.20 12.20 -9.17
C LEU A 171 8.32 13.71 -8.87
N ALA A 172 7.25 14.48 -9.06
CA ALA A 172 7.25 15.91 -8.80
C ALA A 172 7.26 16.26 -7.31
N ASN A 173 6.76 15.37 -6.44
CA ASN A 173 6.82 15.50 -4.98
C ASN A 173 8.01 14.75 -4.35
N SER A 174 8.92 14.20 -5.15
CA SER A 174 10.10 13.50 -4.63
C SER A 174 10.88 14.42 -3.69
N LEU A 175 11.30 13.86 -2.56
CA LEU A 175 12.25 14.50 -1.67
C LEU A 175 13.57 14.74 -2.41
N ASP A 176 14.31 15.76 -1.96
CA ASP A 176 15.66 16.08 -2.44
C ASP A 176 16.70 15.13 -1.81
N ILE A 177 16.45 13.81 -1.94
CA ILE A 177 17.37 12.74 -1.62
C ILE A 177 17.26 11.65 -2.69
N THR A 178 18.40 11.32 -3.30
CA THR A 178 18.52 10.25 -4.29
C THR A 178 19.55 9.25 -3.82
N LEU A 179 19.09 8.02 -3.59
CA LEU A 179 19.87 6.90 -3.09
C LEU A 179 20.36 6.08 -4.28
N ALA A 180 21.67 6.07 -4.49
CA ALA A 180 22.29 5.33 -5.59
C ALA A 180 23.71 4.89 -5.21
N THR A 181 24.02 3.64 -5.52
CA THR A 181 25.35 3.05 -5.32
C THR A 181 25.74 2.27 -6.57
N ASP A 182 27.05 2.09 -6.77
CA ASP A 182 27.55 1.25 -7.86
C ASP A 182 27.28 -0.23 -7.51
N ASN A 183 27.20 -1.09 -8.53
CA ASN A 183 27.01 -2.53 -8.36
C ASN A 183 28.09 -3.12 -7.42
N ASN A 184 27.65 -3.95 -6.47
CA ASN A 184 28.45 -4.58 -5.42
C ASN A 184 29.11 -3.57 -4.46
N GLN A 185 28.58 -2.35 -4.34
CA GLN A 185 29.03 -1.35 -3.39
C GLN A 185 27.94 -1.01 -2.38
N THR A 186 28.38 -0.68 -1.16
CA THR A 186 27.52 -0.13 -0.11
C THR A 186 27.80 1.35 0.07
N LYS A 187 26.76 2.17 0.22
CA LYS A 187 26.87 3.61 0.44
C LYS A 187 25.83 4.10 1.44
N GLU A 188 26.26 5.00 2.32
CA GLU A 188 25.39 5.63 3.31
C GLU A 188 24.93 7.02 2.86
N PHE A 189 23.70 7.37 3.24
CA PHE A 189 23.07 8.66 3.01
C PHE A 189 22.33 9.11 4.26
N SER A 190 22.15 10.42 4.42
CA SER A 190 21.38 10.97 5.53
C SER A 190 20.47 12.08 5.02
N THR A 191 19.28 12.18 5.59
CA THR A 191 18.36 13.30 5.38
C THR A 191 17.53 13.57 6.63
N GLU A 192 16.81 14.69 6.61
CA GLU A 192 15.75 14.98 7.57
C GLU A 192 14.40 14.82 6.85
N LEU A 193 13.52 14.00 7.41
CA LEU A 193 12.16 13.84 6.94
C LEU A 193 11.25 14.80 7.71
N PRO A 194 10.46 15.65 7.01
CA PRO A 194 9.42 16.44 7.65
C PRO A 194 8.43 15.55 8.42
N GLY A 195 8.14 15.93 9.66
CA GLY A 195 7.22 15.18 10.54
C GLY A 195 5.77 15.15 10.05
N ASP A 196 4.95 14.43 10.80
CA ASP A 196 3.50 14.28 10.55
C ASP A 196 3.16 13.83 9.11
N SER A 197 3.97 12.91 8.56
CA SER A 197 3.91 12.50 7.16
C SER A 197 4.20 11.01 6.99
N ILE A 198 3.72 10.46 5.87
CA ILE A 198 4.01 9.09 5.43
C ILE A 198 4.78 9.19 4.10
N TYR A 199 5.88 8.46 3.96
CA TYR A 199 6.72 8.48 2.77
C TYR A 199 6.78 7.12 2.09
N ALA A 200 6.56 7.13 0.77
CA ALA A 200 6.65 5.96 -0.08
C ALA A 200 7.93 5.95 -0.91
N PRO A 201 8.61 4.80 -1.05
CA PRO A 201 9.75 4.66 -1.95
C PRO A 201 9.31 4.50 -3.42
N PHE A 202 10.24 4.81 -4.32
CA PHE A 202 10.21 4.42 -5.73
C PHE A 202 11.62 4.15 -6.24
N ILE A 203 11.74 3.34 -7.28
CA ILE A 203 13.01 3.07 -7.98
C ILE A 203 12.91 3.56 -9.42
N VAL A 204 13.90 4.33 -9.86
CA VAL A 204 14.13 4.72 -11.25
C VAL A 204 15.15 3.75 -11.84
N VAL A 205 14.71 2.96 -12.82
CA VAL A 205 15.56 1.92 -13.42
C VAL A 205 16.56 2.54 -14.39
N ASN A 206 17.84 2.18 -14.23
CA ASN A 206 18.94 2.59 -15.12
C ASN A 206 18.92 4.10 -15.46
N GLY A 207 18.85 4.92 -14.42
CA GLY A 207 18.56 6.34 -14.54
C GLY A 207 18.68 7.11 -13.24
N GLU A 208 18.46 8.41 -13.36
CA GLU A 208 18.50 9.38 -12.27
C GLU A 208 17.13 10.08 -12.19
N LEU A 209 16.81 10.71 -11.07
CA LEU A 209 15.54 11.41 -10.90
C LEU A 209 15.27 12.43 -12.03
N ALA A 210 16.31 13.13 -12.49
CA ALA A 210 16.21 14.12 -13.57
C ALA A 210 15.76 13.55 -14.93
N ASN A 211 15.84 12.23 -15.14
CA ASN A 211 15.41 11.57 -16.37
C ASN A 211 14.29 10.53 -16.15
N ALA A 212 13.77 10.41 -14.93
CA ALA A 212 12.81 9.39 -14.51
C ALA A 212 11.51 9.35 -15.34
N SER A 213 11.05 10.49 -15.86
CA SER A 213 9.86 10.53 -16.74
C SER A 213 10.02 9.69 -18.01
N ASN A 214 11.27 9.47 -18.47
CA ASN A 214 11.59 8.67 -19.66
C ASN A 214 12.23 7.31 -19.30
N ARG A 215 11.99 6.83 -18.08
CA ARG A 215 12.48 5.55 -17.56
C ARG A 215 11.32 4.73 -17.02
N ASP A 216 11.57 3.44 -16.84
CA ASP A 216 10.73 2.61 -15.98
C ASP A 216 10.91 3.08 -14.54
N VAL A 217 9.79 3.26 -13.84
CA VAL A 217 9.75 3.68 -12.46
C VAL A 217 8.78 2.77 -11.75
N PHE A 218 9.24 2.11 -10.69
CA PHE A 218 8.41 1.24 -9.89
C PHE A 218 8.19 1.82 -8.50
N PHE A 219 7.00 1.59 -7.97
CA PHE A 219 6.48 2.17 -6.73
C PHE A 219 6.14 1.06 -5.72
N ALA A 220 6.03 1.45 -4.45
CA ALA A 220 5.63 0.56 -3.36
C ALA A 220 4.27 -0.10 -3.58
N TYR A 221 3.38 0.65 -4.23
CA TYR A 221 2.03 0.23 -4.58
C TYR A 221 2.07 -0.59 -5.87
N GLN A 222 1.81 -1.90 -5.78
CA GLN A 222 1.72 -2.80 -6.95
C GLN A 222 0.82 -2.25 -8.06
N ILE A 223 -0.33 -1.66 -7.69
CA ILE A 223 -1.29 -1.10 -8.65
C ILE A 223 -0.76 0.15 -9.39
N ALA A 224 0.26 0.82 -8.86
CA ALA A 224 0.93 1.93 -9.55
C ALA A 224 1.98 1.46 -10.57
N ASN A 225 2.32 0.17 -10.58
CA ASN A 225 3.29 -0.41 -11.51
C ASN A 225 2.57 -0.89 -12.78
N SER A 226 3.12 -0.56 -13.95
CA SER A 226 2.47 -0.81 -15.25
C SER A 226 2.28 -2.29 -15.60
N ASP A 227 3.08 -3.17 -15.00
CA ASP A 227 2.99 -4.62 -15.12
C ASP A 227 2.19 -5.27 -13.99
N GLY A 228 1.68 -4.48 -13.05
CA GLY A 228 0.79 -4.93 -12.00
C GLY A 228 1.45 -5.89 -11.01
N ILE A 229 2.76 -5.79 -10.78
CA ILE A 229 3.47 -6.61 -9.78
C ILE A 229 4.15 -5.76 -8.70
N GLU A 230 4.51 -6.42 -7.60
CA GLU A 230 5.28 -5.84 -6.52
C GLU A 230 6.77 -5.75 -6.93
N HIS A 231 7.33 -4.54 -6.91
CA HIS A 231 8.75 -4.27 -7.16
C HIS A 231 9.52 -3.80 -5.94
N ILE A 232 8.81 -3.46 -4.85
CA ILE A 232 9.41 -3.00 -3.61
C ILE A 232 8.79 -3.81 -2.49
N ARG A 233 9.63 -4.36 -1.63
CA ARG A 233 9.20 -5.27 -0.57
C ARG A 233 9.92 -4.97 0.73
N ASN A 234 9.17 -4.86 1.81
CA ASN A 234 9.71 -4.85 3.15
C ASN A 234 10.21 -6.25 3.51
N LEU A 235 11.48 -6.31 3.91
CA LEU A 235 12.18 -7.54 4.27
C LEU A 235 12.29 -7.74 5.80
N GLY A 236 11.62 -6.89 6.58
CA GLY A 236 11.69 -6.81 8.04
C GLY A 236 12.75 -5.83 8.53
N ASP A 237 12.69 -5.44 9.81
CA ASP A 237 13.74 -4.68 10.51
C ASP A 237 14.22 -3.43 9.73
N ASN A 238 13.30 -2.63 9.21
CA ASN A 238 13.58 -1.43 8.39
C ASN A 238 14.40 -1.70 7.11
N ASN A 239 14.31 -2.91 6.54
CA ASN A 239 14.92 -3.25 5.27
C ASN A 239 13.86 -3.23 4.15
N LEU A 240 14.20 -2.58 3.04
CA LEU A 240 13.44 -2.55 1.79
C LEU A 240 14.30 -3.18 0.69
N GLY A 241 13.74 -4.17 0.01
CA GLY A 241 14.29 -4.76 -1.21
C GLY A 241 13.54 -4.28 -2.45
N PHE A 242 14.25 -4.23 -3.57
CA PHE A 242 13.78 -3.67 -4.83
C PHE A 242 14.09 -4.59 -6.01
N GLU A 243 13.22 -4.61 -7.01
CA GLU A 243 13.37 -5.27 -8.31
C GLU A 243 13.42 -4.23 -9.43
N ASP A 244 14.37 -4.36 -10.36
CA ASP A 244 14.60 -3.38 -11.43
C ASP A 244 14.15 -3.84 -12.83
N LEU A 245 13.58 -5.04 -12.94
CA LEU A 245 13.08 -5.60 -14.19
C LEU A 245 11.56 -5.71 -14.24
N LEU A 246 10.99 -5.27 -15.37
CA LEU A 246 9.58 -5.53 -15.70
C LEU A 246 9.24 -7.02 -15.58
N ASN A 247 8.06 -7.32 -15.04
CA ASN A 247 7.59 -8.65 -14.68
C ASN A 247 8.41 -9.34 -13.57
N GLY A 248 9.26 -8.58 -12.86
CA GLY A 248 9.79 -8.93 -11.56
C GLY A 248 11.06 -9.77 -11.58
N GLY A 249 11.75 -9.83 -12.71
CA GLY A 249 13.05 -10.49 -12.79
C GLY A 249 13.04 -11.92 -12.26
N ASP A 250 13.86 -12.17 -11.25
CA ASP A 250 13.93 -13.43 -10.48
C ASP A 250 13.29 -13.34 -9.09
N LEU A 251 12.70 -12.19 -8.73
CA LEU A 251 11.85 -11.96 -7.56
C LEU A 251 12.55 -12.17 -6.21
N ASP A 252 13.84 -11.91 -6.14
CA ASP A 252 14.64 -11.98 -4.91
C ASP A 252 14.85 -10.62 -4.20
N PHE A 253 14.48 -9.52 -4.86
CA PHE A 253 14.44 -8.14 -4.37
C PHE A 253 15.82 -7.62 -3.93
N ASN A 254 16.89 -8.14 -4.50
CA ASN A 254 18.27 -7.78 -4.15
C ASN A 254 18.92 -6.77 -5.11
N ASP A 255 18.24 -6.37 -6.18
CA ASP A 255 18.78 -5.42 -7.17
C ASP A 255 19.20 -4.11 -6.47
N VAL A 256 18.36 -3.65 -5.54
CA VAL A 256 18.72 -2.65 -4.54
C VAL A 256 18.19 -3.10 -3.18
N LEU A 257 19.01 -2.93 -2.13
CA LEU A 257 18.65 -3.12 -0.74
C LEU A 257 18.87 -1.82 0.01
N ILE A 258 17.89 -1.41 0.80
CA ILE A 258 17.95 -0.22 1.64
C ILE A 258 17.58 -0.59 3.07
N GLU A 259 18.51 -0.36 3.98
CA GLU A 259 18.26 -0.34 5.42
C GLU A 259 18.12 1.11 5.86
N PHE A 260 17.24 1.38 6.83
CA PHE A 260 17.10 2.71 7.40
C PHE A 260 16.97 2.75 8.92
N ASP A 261 17.55 3.80 9.51
CA ASP A 261 17.57 4.02 10.95
C ASP A 261 17.26 5.48 11.30
N PHE A 262 16.43 5.65 12.33
CA PHE A 262 16.18 6.95 12.95
C PHE A 262 17.34 7.33 13.87
N VAL A 263 17.75 8.60 13.83
CA VAL A 263 18.93 9.15 14.53
C VAL A 263 18.54 10.03 15.71
#